data_AF-A0A1Y3XR86-F1
#
_entry.id   AF-A0A1Y3XR86-F1
#
_cell.length_a   1.000
_cell.length_b   1.000
_cell.length_c   1.000
_cell.angle_alpha   90.00
_cell.angle_beta   90.00
_cell.angle_gamma   90.00
#
_symmetry.space_group_name_H-M   'P 1'
#
loop_
_entity.id
_entity.type
_entity.pdbx_description
1 polymer ?
#
loop_
_entity_poly.entity_id
_entity_poly.type
_entity_poly.pdbx_seq_one_letter_code
_entity_poly.pdbx_strand_id
1 'polypeptide(L)'
;MSDLSEDLERCLCDCACDVRAAARAKTSCTEGRVRETKRVLLGERQRLLDELHASQRGIDAIDHILHRVSCECVPASQRGTDAPRHDGEVSAHG
;
A
#
# COMPACT_ATOMS: atom_id res chain seq x y z
N MET A 1 -7.99 -9.23 29.12
CA MET A 1 -6.82 -8.49 28.63
C MET A 1 -5.90 -9.54 28.07
N SER A 2 -5.68 -9.53 26.75
CA SER A 2 -4.86 -10.52 26.03
C SER A 2 -3.40 -10.45 26.49
N ASP A 3 -2.69 -11.58 26.53
CA ASP A 3 -1.25 -11.59 26.79
C ASP A 3 -0.50 -10.99 25.59
N LEU A 4 0.52 -10.18 25.84
CA LEU A 4 1.30 -9.50 24.79
C LEU A 4 1.88 -10.51 23.79
N SER A 5 2.20 -11.72 24.25
CA SER A 5 2.71 -12.79 23.40
C SER A 5 1.66 -13.31 22.40
N GLU A 6 0.39 -13.36 22.79
CA GLU A 6 -0.74 -13.77 21.95
C GLU A 6 -1.11 -12.66 20.96
N ASP A 7 -1.09 -11.40 21.41
CA ASP A 7 -1.30 -10.25 20.54
C ASP A 7 -0.23 -10.16 19.45
N LEU A 8 1.01 -10.48 19.79
CA LEU A 8 2.13 -10.47 18.87
C LEU A 8 2.03 -11.57 17.81
N GLU A 9 1.67 -12.78 18.21
CA GLU A 9 1.46 -13.89 17.28
C GLU A 9 0.31 -13.59 16.33
N ARG A 10 -0.84 -13.11 16.84
CA ARG A 10 -1.99 -12.74 16.03
C ARG A 10 -1.62 -11.66 15.00
N CYS A 11 -0.94 -10.60 15.43
CA CYS A 11 -0.47 -9.53 14.55
C CYS A 11 0.40 -10.07 13.40
N LEU A 12 1.37 -10.93 13.71
CA LEU A 12 2.27 -11.50 12.70
C LEU A 12 1.53 -12.45 11.75
N CYS A 13 0.56 -13.22 12.23
CA CYS A 13 -0.31 -14.03 11.38
C CYS A 13 -1.16 -13.17 10.43
N ASP A 14 -1.77 -12.09 10.94
CA ASP A 14 -2.61 -11.17 10.15
C ASP A 14 -1.79 -10.45 9.07
N CYS A 15 -0.50 -10.20 9.31
CA CYS A 15 0.45 -9.65 8.34
C CYS A 15 0.99 -10.69 7.34
N ALA A 16 0.45 -11.93 7.34
CA ALA A 16 0.94 -13.06 6.55
C ALA A 16 2.46 -13.27 6.69
N CYS A 17 3.01 -13.02 7.88
CA CYS A 17 4.42 -13.25 8.17
C CYS A 17 4.75 -14.74 8.17
N ASP A 18 6.02 -15.05 7.94
CA ASP A 18 6.52 -16.42 8.06
C ASP A 18 6.20 -16.98 9.45
N VAL A 19 5.56 -18.16 9.46
CA VAL A 19 5.16 -18.89 10.68
C VAL A 19 6.37 -19.10 11.61
N ARG A 20 7.57 -19.29 11.06
CA ARG A 20 8.78 -19.44 11.88
C ARG A 20 9.23 -18.12 12.51
N ALA A 21 9.05 -16.98 11.82
CA ALA A 21 9.32 -15.65 12.37
C ALA A 21 8.33 -15.31 13.48
N ALA A 22 7.04 -15.61 13.28
CA ALA A 22 5.99 -15.44 14.28
C ALA A 22 6.26 -16.24 15.56
N ALA A 23 6.58 -17.54 15.40
CA ALA A 23 6.93 -18.40 16.53
C ALA A 23 8.17 -17.88 17.29
N ARG A 24 9.23 -17.48 16.57
CA ARG A 24 10.45 -16.93 17.18
C ARG A 24 10.18 -15.66 17.98
N ALA A 25 9.36 -14.75 17.44
CA ALA A 25 9.03 -13.51 18.11
C ALA A 25 8.17 -13.75 19.35
N LYS A 26 7.21 -14.69 19.29
CA LYS A 26 6.41 -15.14 20.44
C LYS A 26 7.30 -15.72 21.55
N THR A 27 8.16 -16.69 21.23
CA THR A 27 9.09 -17.29 22.21
C THR A 27 10.01 -16.23 22.83
N SER A 28 10.56 -15.32 22.02
CA SER A 28 11.41 -14.24 22.52
C SER A 28 10.63 -13.29 23.44
N CYS A 29 9.36 -13.05 23.14
CA CYS A 29 8.48 -12.23 23.97
C CYS A 29 8.18 -12.88 25.31
N THR A 30 7.83 -14.18 25.32
CA THR A 30 7.54 -14.93 26.56
C THR A 30 8.76 -15.07 27.46
N GLU A 31 9.96 -15.07 26.89
CA GLU A 31 11.24 -15.11 27.62
C GLU A 31 11.76 -13.72 28.04
N GLY A 32 11.00 -12.64 27.79
CA GLY A 32 11.41 -11.27 28.14
C GLY A 32 12.55 -10.70 27.29
N ARG A 33 12.89 -11.33 26.16
CA ARG A 33 13.96 -10.89 25.23
C ARG A 33 13.48 -9.75 24.32
N VAL A 34 13.13 -8.62 24.92
CA VAL A 34 12.50 -7.45 24.24
C VAL A 34 13.25 -7.00 22.98
N ARG A 35 14.59 -6.96 23.02
CA ARG A 35 15.40 -6.53 21.86
C ARG A 35 15.24 -7.47 20.67
N GLU A 36 15.15 -8.78 20.91
CA GLU A 36 14.98 -9.77 19.85
C GLU A 36 13.56 -9.71 19.29
N THR A 37 12.55 -9.65 20.16
CA THR A 37 11.14 -9.46 19.75
C THR A 37 10.99 -8.22 18.86
N LYS A 38 11.54 -7.08 19.29
CA LYS A 38 11.51 -5.84 18.50
C LYS A 38 12.25 -5.97 17.17
N ARG A 39 13.38 -6.68 17.14
CA ARG A 39 14.14 -6.93 15.91
C ARG A 39 13.31 -7.68 14.87
N VAL A 40 12.58 -8.71 15.28
CA VAL A 40 11.70 -9.46 14.37
C VAL A 40 10.59 -8.57 13.83
N LEU A 41 9.88 -7.85 14.71
CA LEU A 41 8.79 -6.94 14.30
C LEU A 41 9.25 -5.85 13.31
N LEU A 42 10.42 -5.24 13.55
CA LEU A 42 10.97 -4.23 12.65
C LEU A 42 11.40 -4.82 11.30
N GLY A 43 11.93 -6.05 11.29
CA GLY A 43 12.26 -6.77 10.07
C GLY A 43 11.02 -7.03 9.22
N GLU A 44 9.95 -7.55 9.83
CA GLU A 44 8.68 -7.79 9.14
C GLU A 44 8.05 -6.49 8.63
N ARG A 45 8.10 -5.41 9.42
CA ARG A 45 7.65 -4.09 8.96
C ARG A 45 8.41 -3.65 7.71
N GLN A 46 9.73 -3.84 7.66
CA GLN A 46 10.52 -3.46 6.49
C GLN A 46 10.15 -4.31 5.26
N ARG A 47 10.00 -5.63 5.42
CA ARG A 47 9.54 -6.52 4.35
C ARG A 47 8.22 -6.06 3.74
N LEU A 48 7.23 -5.73 4.57
CA LEU A 48 5.92 -5.23 4.12
C LEU A 48 6.02 -3.90 3.35
N LEU A 49 6.88 -2.99 3.82
CA LEU A 49 7.13 -1.73 3.10
C LEU A 49 7.80 -1.98 1.74
N ASP A 50 8.72 -2.93 1.65
CA ASP A 50 9.38 -3.27 0.40
C ASP A 50 8.40 -3.88 -0.61
N GLU A 51 7.50 -4.76 -0.15
CA GLU A 51 6.41 -5.33 -0.95
C GLU A 51 5.41 -4.27 -1.42
N LEU A 52 5.02 -3.34 -0.54
CA LEU A 52 4.17 -2.20 -0.89
C LEU A 52 4.82 -1.35 -1.99
N HIS A 53 6.10 -0.99 -1.81
CA HIS A 53 6.82 -0.18 -2.81
C HIS A 53 7.00 -0.93 -4.13
N ALA A 54 7.21 -2.26 -4.10
CA ALA A 54 7.27 -3.06 -5.32
C ALA A 54 5.93 -3.08 -6.07
N SER A 55 4.83 -3.23 -5.33
CA SER A 55 3.48 -3.17 -5.88
C SER A 55 3.18 -1.80 -6.49
N GLN A 56 3.53 -0.72 -5.79
CA GLN A 56 3.36 0.65 -6.29
C GLN A 56 4.12 0.87 -7.61
N ARG A 57 5.38 0.45 -7.71
CA ARG A 57 6.14 0.53 -8.97
C ARG A 57 5.47 -0.23 -10.10
N GLY A 58 4.86 -1.38 -9.80
CA GLY A 58 4.09 -2.16 -10.77
C GLY A 58 2.86 -1.39 -11.26
N ILE A 59 2.13 -0.76 -10.35
CA ILE A 59 0.96 0.09 -10.66
C ILE A 59 1.38 1.26 -11.54
N ASP A 60 2.43 2.00 -11.16
CA ASP A 60 2.93 3.15 -11.91
C ASP A 60 3.32 2.76 -13.35
N ALA A 61 3.90 1.57 -13.53
CA ALA A 61 4.24 1.03 -14.86
C ALA A 61 2.98 0.71 -15.68
N ILE A 62 1.95 0.12 -15.06
CA ILE A 62 0.67 -0.14 -15.72
C ILE A 62 0.00 1.17 -16.14
N ASP A 63 -0.07 2.16 -15.25
CA ASP A 63 -0.67 3.46 -15.52
C ASP A 63 0.05 4.19 -16.66
N HIS A 64 1.38 4.11 -16.69
CA HIS A 64 2.16 4.64 -17.81
C HIS A 64 1.77 4.01 -19.15
N ILE A 65 1.61 2.68 -19.19
CA ILE A 65 1.19 1.97 -20.41
C ILE A 65 -0.26 2.31 -20.77
N LEU A 66 -1.18 2.38 -19.79
CA LEU A 66 -2.56 2.78 -20.01
C LEU A 66 -2.66 4.18 -20.62
N HIS A 67 -1.88 5.13 -20.11
CA HIS A 67 -1.79 6.47 -20.68
C HIS A 67 -1.31 6.44 -22.13
N ARG A 68 -0.22 5.70 -22.42
CA ARG A 68 0.30 5.56 -23.80
C ARG A 68 -0.71 4.95 -24.75
N VAL A 69 -1.36 3.86 -24.35
CA VAL A 69 -2.44 3.22 -25.14
C VAL A 69 -3.55 4.23 -25.42
N SER A 70 -3.95 5.02 -24.42
CA SER A 70 -4.98 6.05 -24.58
C SER A 70 -4.55 7.14 -25.57
N CYS A 71 -3.28 7.54 -25.60
CA CYS A 71 -2.78 8.53 -26.57
C CYS A 71 -2.63 7.96 -28.00
N GLU A 72 -2.14 6.73 -28.12
CA GLU A 72 -1.80 6.09 -29.39
C GLU A 72 -3.03 5.49 -30.09
N CYS A 73 -4.04 5.02 -29.35
CA CYS A 73 -5.22 4.36 -29.88
C CYS A 73 -6.44 5.28 -30.07
N VAL A 74 -6.34 6.59 -29.82
CA VAL A 74 -7.42 7.54 -30.17
C VAL A 74 -7.44 7.73 -31.70
N PRO A 75 -8.47 7.26 -32.42
CA PRO A 75 -8.59 7.49 -33.84
C PRO A 75 -8.72 9.00 -34.11
N ALA A 76 -8.10 9.47 -35.19
CA ALA A 76 -8.08 10.89 -35.58
C ALA A 76 -9.47 11.55 -35.67
N SER A 77 -10.54 10.76 -35.75
CA SER A 77 -11.94 11.21 -35.80
C SER A 77 -12.47 11.84 -34.50
N GLN A 78 -11.76 11.78 -33.37
CA GLN A 78 -12.19 12.37 -32.08
C GLN A 78 -11.29 13.54 -31.60
N ARG A 79 -10.32 13.98 -32.41
CA ARG A 79 -9.38 15.05 -32.05
C ARG A 79 -9.95 16.48 -32.18
N GLY A 80 -11.27 16.62 -32.12
CA GLY A 80 -11.98 17.89 -32.26
C GLY A 80 -12.85 18.19 -31.03
N THR A 81 -12.72 19.43 -30.57
CA THR A 81 -13.59 20.17 -29.62
C THR A 81 -13.48 19.87 -28.13
N ASP A 82 -12.34 20.19 -27.52
CA ASP A 82 -12.36 20.78 -26.17
C ASP A 82 -12.10 22.28 -26.30
N ALA A 83 -13.21 23.04 -26.41
CA ALA A 83 -13.19 24.48 -26.19
C ALA A 83 -13.15 24.73 -24.67
N PRO A 84 -12.33 25.69 -24.17
CA PRO A 84 -12.34 26.02 -22.75
C PRO A 84 -13.63 26.80 -22.46
N ARG A 85 -14.60 26.17 -21.77
CA ARG A 85 -15.70 26.91 -21.15
C ARG A 85 -15.20 27.53 -19.85
N HIS A 86 -14.66 28.72 -19.99
CA HIS A 86 -14.65 29.70 -18.92
C HIS A 86 -16.07 30.28 -18.75
N ASP A 87 -16.34 30.82 -17.57
CA ASP A 87 -17.50 31.63 -17.15
C ASP A 87 -18.55 30.90 -16.31
N GLY A 88 -18.18 30.72 -15.04
CA GLY A 88 -19.14 30.71 -13.95
C GLY A 88 -19.69 32.12 -13.73
N GLU A 89 -20.86 32.39 -14.32
CA GLU A 89 -21.67 33.56 -13.98
C GLU A 89 -22.45 33.27 -12.70
N VAL A 90 -22.03 33.89 -11.61
CA VAL A 90 -22.74 33.84 -10.31
C VAL A 90 -23.90 34.83 -10.39
N SER A 91 -25.08 34.37 -10.81
CA SER A 91 -26.29 35.18 -10.66
C SER A 91 -26.95 34.89 -9.32
N ALA A 92 -26.73 35.82 -8.38
CA ALA A 92 -27.64 36.06 -7.27
C ALA A 92 -29.05 36.38 -7.79
N HIS A 93 -30.07 36.12 -6.96
CA HIS A 93 -31.42 36.72 -6.83
C HIS A 93 -32.29 35.60 -6.23
N GLY A 94 -33.06 35.76 -5.17
CA GLY A 94 -33.47 36.90 -4.36
C GLY A 94 -34.65 36.39 -3.52
#